data_AF-A0A2N5DX09-F1
#
_entry.id   AF-A0A2N5DX09-F1
#
_cell.length_a   1.000
_cell.length_b   1.000
_cell.length_c   1.000
_cell.angle_alpha   90.00
_cell.angle_beta   90.00
_cell.angle_gamma   90.00
#
_symmetry.space_group_name_H-M   'P 1'
#
loop_
_entity.id
_entity.type
_entity.pdbx_description
1 polymer ?
#
loop_
_entity_poly.entity_id
_entity_poly.type
_entity_poly.pdbx_seq_one_letter_code
_entity_poly.pdbx_strand_id
1 'polypeptide(L)'
;MSSEDFAIRIENISKCYQVYESPVRRLKQFIVPQLDRRLGRQPRVYHQDFWALRDVSLELPRGQTMGIVGRNGSGKSTLLQIIAGTLTPTSGDVKVNGRVAALLELGAGFNTDFSGRDNVYLNASLLGLSKEETDAKLDDILSFADIGHFIDSPVRAYSSGMLVRLAFAVQAQIDPEILIVDEALAVGDAKFQAKCFARLKKLKEQGTSILFVSHATEQIVTHCDSALLLDGGNVQVQGKPRDVVNRYLDILFGKPQAEKGAREEAEALIEEAVIGETARSAREEGKTTPASSGALKNLVNGAYEERVNYNPAEYRWGDRAAELVDFHLQQGDETYPSQVIPRKPLTLLFKVRFHQHVVRPIFGFAIKTKEGVTVYNTNSEWQSVPWIDEGQAGQESVVSITLPMMLPEGDFFVSAGIASSSLQGEVTPHDRRYDSIHLAVGSVTTFTGLADLNARINFETQ
;
A
#
# COMPACT_ATOMS: atom_id res chain seq x y z
N MET A 1 -23.50 -31.57 4.42
CA MET A 1 -22.07 -31.30 4.17
C MET A 1 -22.02 -30.31 3.04
N SER A 2 -21.90 -29.01 3.35
CA SER A 2 -21.79 -27.97 2.32
C SER A 2 -20.45 -28.17 1.61
N SER A 3 -20.49 -28.46 0.32
CA SER A 3 -19.30 -28.41 -0.53
C SER A 3 -18.74 -26.99 -0.45
N GLU A 4 -17.56 -26.84 0.15
CA GLU A 4 -16.88 -25.55 0.23
C GLU A 4 -16.41 -25.15 -1.17
N ASP A 5 -17.02 -24.10 -1.71
CA ASP A 5 -16.80 -23.62 -3.08
C ASP A 5 -15.57 -22.69 -3.14
N PHE A 6 -14.38 -23.28 -3.02
CA PHE A 6 -13.11 -22.55 -3.07
C PHE A 6 -12.35 -22.79 -4.39
N ALA A 7 -11.63 -21.76 -4.82
CA ALA A 7 -10.71 -21.82 -5.95
C ALA A 7 -9.30 -22.23 -5.50
N ILE A 8 -8.80 -21.62 -4.42
CA ILE A 8 -7.52 -21.95 -3.80
C ILE A 8 -7.74 -22.11 -2.30
N ARG A 9 -7.22 -23.19 -1.73
CA ARG A 9 -7.09 -23.35 -0.28
C ARG A 9 -5.69 -23.82 0.05
N ILE A 10 -5.03 -23.12 0.97
CA ILE A 10 -3.75 -23.53 1.54
C ILE A 10 -3.88 -23.66 3.04
N GLU A 11 -3.29 -24.72 3.59
CA GLU A 11 -3.36 -25.05 5.00
C GLU A 11 -1.94 -25.23 5.55
N ASN A 12 -1.55 -24.35 6.47
CA ASN A 12 -0.28 -24.39 7.20
C ASN A 12 0.95 -24.56 6.31
N ILE A 13 0.99 -23.83 5.20
CA ILE A 13 2.12 -23.88 4.26
C ILE A 13 3.34 -23.23 4.89
N SER A 14 4.41 -24.01 4.94
CA SER A 14 5.73 -23.53 5.32
C SER A 14 6.75 -23.82 4.22
N LYS A 15 7.68 -22.88 4.02
CA LYS A 15 8.78 -23.02 3.08
C LYS A 15 10.09 -22.58 3.73
N CYS A 16 10.99 -23.56 3.88
CA CYS A 16 12.35 -23.34 4.34
C CYS A 16 13.34 -23.54 3.19
N TYR A 17 14.29 -22.61 3.06
CA TYR A 17 15.45 -22.70 2.20
C TYR A 17 16.69 -22.92 3.05
N GLN A 18 17.52 -23.88 2.65
CA GLN A 18 18.82 -24.09 3.27
C GLN A 18 19.85 -23.18 2.59
N VAL A 19 20.32 -22.17 3.32
CA VAL A 19 21.32 -21.21 2.86
C VAL A 19 22.71 -21.70 3.21
N TYR A 20 23.61 -21.69 2.23
CA TYR A 20 24.99 -22.14 2.37
C TYR A 20 25.94 -20.97 2.09
N GLU A 21 26.83 -20.65 3.03
CA GLU A 21 27.83 -19.58 2.86
C GLU A 21 28.84 -19.86 1.73
N SER A 22 29.03 -21.13 1.36
CA SER A 22 29.93 -21.52 0.27
C SER A 22 29.55 -22.86 -0.38
N PRO A 23 29.89 -23.08 -1.67
CA PRO A 23 29.69 -24.37 -2.33
C PRO A 23 30.37 -25.54 -1.61
N VAL A 24 31.52 -25.31 -0.97
CA VAL A 24 32.25 -26.34 -0.20
C VAL A 24 31.47 -26.77 1.04
N ARG A 25 30.79 -25.84 1.74
CA ARG A 25 29.92 -26.19 2.87
C ARG A 25 28.69 -26.99 2.43
N ARG A 26 28.14 -26.71 1.25
CA ARG A 26 27.07 -27.53 0.65
C ARG A 26 27.54 -28.97 0.43
N LEU A 27 28.73 -29.18 -0.12
CA LEU A 27 29.29 -30.53 -0.28
C LEU A 27 29.51 -31.22 1.07
N LYS A 28 30.05 -30.50 2.07
CA LYS A 28 30.24 -31.02 3.42
C LYS A 28 28.92 -31.42 4.08
N GLN A 29 27.83 -30.67 3.87
CA GLN A 29 26.49 -31.01 4.38
C GLN A 29 25.98 -32.37 3.86
N PHE A 30 26.31 -32.75 2.63
CA PHE A 30 25.88 -34.05 2.09
C PHE A 30 26.68 -35.23 2.67
N ILE A 31 27.98 -35.03 2.95
CA ILE A 31 28.90 -36.13 3.28
C ILE A 31 29.14 -36.26 4.78
N VAL A 32 29.46 -35.16 5.47
CA VAL A 32 29.97 -35.15 6.85
C VAL A 32 28.91 -35.63 7.86
N PRO A 33 27.63 -35.21 7.80
CA PRO A 33 26.60 -35.67 8.74
C PRO A 33 26.34 -37.18 8.69
N GLN A 34 26.45 -37.80 7.51
CA GLN A 34 26.28 -39.24 7.35
C GLN A 34 27.45 -40.01 7.96
N LEU A 35 28.67 -39.48 7.83
CA LEU A 35 29.88 -40.04 8.43
C LEU A 35 29.85 -39.89 9.97
N ASP A 36 29.45 -38.72 10.47
CA ASP A 36 29.33 -38.44 11.90
C ASP A 36 28.30 -39.38 12.56
N ARG A 37 27.14 -39.62 11.92
CA ARG A 37 26.15 -40.59 12.41
C ARG A 37 26.71 -42.01 12.48
N ARG A 38 27.49 -42.44 11.48
CA ARG A 38 28.15 -43.76 11.48
C ARG A 38 29.23 -43.88 12.55
N LEU A 39 29.82 -42.77 12.96
CA LEU A 39 30.85 -42.69 14.01
C LEU A 39 30.28 -42.37 15.41
N GLY A 40 28.95 -42.36 15.57
CA GLY A 40 28.28 -42.07 16.84
C GLY A 40 28.43 -40.62 17.33
N ARG A 41 28.79 -39.69 16.44
CA ARG A 41 28.97 -38.27 16.74
C ARG A 41 27.71 -37.48 16.41
N GLN A 42 27.52 -36.35 17.09
CA GLN A 42 26.45 -35.41 16.72
C GLN A 42 26.73 -34.84 15.32
N PRO A 43 25.77 -34.96 14.38
CA PRO A 43 25.95 -34.51 13.01
C PRO A 43 26.06 -32.99 12.95
N ARG A 44 27.14 -32.50 12.33
CA ARG A 44 27.37 -31.06 12.14
C ARG A 44 26.45 -30.50 11.06
N VAL A 45 25.85 -29.34 11.32
CA VAL A 45 24.99 -28.63 10.36
C VAL A 45 25.82 -27.54 9.68
N TYR A 46 25.83 -27.55 8.34
CA TYR A 46 26.61 -26.64 7.50
C TYR A 46 25.73 -25.67 6.69
N HIS A 47 24.43 -25.61 6.99
CA HIS A 47 23.46 -24.68 6.41
C HIS A 47 22.78 -23.84 7.48
N GLN A 48 22.26 -22.69 7.07
CA GLN A 48 21.34 -21.87 7.87
C GLN A 48 19.94 -21.99 7.28
N ASP A 49 18.94 -22.19 8.14
CA ASP A 49 17.54 -22.28 7.70
C ASP A 49 16.95 -20.88 7.52
N PHE A 50 16.57 -20.56 6.28
CA PHE A 50 15.83 -19.35 5.95
C PHE A 50 14.38 -19.72 5.67
N TRP A 51 13.49 -19.30 6.56
CA TRP A 51 12.05 -19.56 6.42
C TRP A 51 11.40 -18.41 5.64
N ALA A 52 11.04 -18.68 4.38
CA ALA A 52 10.34 -17.73 3.54
C ALA A 52 8.83 -17.68 3.84
N LEU A 53 8.26 -18.80 4.29
CA LEU A 53 6.87 -18.91 4.75
C LEU A 53 6.81 -19.81 5.98
N ARG A 54 5.94 -19.47 6.94
CA ARG A 54 5.68 -20.25 8.14
C ARG A 54 4.19 -20.29 8.43
N ASP A 55 3.65 -21.50 8.40
CA ASP A 55 2.27 -21.87 8.76
C ASP A 55 1.21 -20.95 8.13
N VAL A 56 1.42 -20.61 6.86
CA VAL A 56 0.54 -19.71 6.11
C VAL A 56 -0.71 -20.46 5.68
N SER A 57 -1.87 -19.94 6.07
CA SER A 57 -3.18 -20.44 5.68
C SER A 57 -4.00 -19.33 5.02
N LEU A 58 -4.64 -19.62 3.89
CA LEU A 58 -5.57 -18.73 3.21
C LEU A 58 -6.57 -19.53 2.38
N GLU A 59 -7.74 -18.93 2.16
CA GLU A 59 -8.77 -19.47 1.29
C GLU A 59 -9.26 -18.38 0.35
N LEU A 60 -9.24 -18.66 -0.95
CA LEU A 60 -9.82 -17.84 -2.01
C LEU A 60 -11.12 -18.51 -2.50
N PRO A 61 -12.29 -17.94 -2.20
CA PRO A 61 -13.56 -18.41 -2.75
C PRO A 61 -13.61 -18.26 -4.27
N ARG A 62 -14.41 -19.09 -4.95
CA ARG A 62 -14.59 -18.95 -6.41
C ARG A 62 -15.20 -17.60 -6.79
N GLY A 63 -14.68 -17.00 -7.86
CA GLY A 63 -15.16 -15.73 -8.42
C GLY A 63 -14.85 -14.48 -7.57
N GLN A 64 -14.07 -14.62 -6.51
CA GLN A 64 -13.60 -13.48 -5.70
C GLN A 64 -12.19 -13.07 -6.08
N THR A 65 -11.88 -11.81 -5.80
CA THR A 65 -10.52 -11.26 -5.89
C THR A 65 -9.94 -11.08 -4.48
N MET A 66 -8.78 -11.67 -4.21
CA MET A 66 -8.03 -11.46 -2.97
C MET A 66 -6.72 -10.75 -3.24
N GLY A 67 -6.47 -9.66 -2.51
CA GLY A 67 -5.21 -8.93 -2.52
C GLY A 67 -4.17 -9.55 -1.59
N ILE A 68 -2.91 -9.66 -2.00
CA ILE A 68 -1.79 -9.96 -1.09
C ILE A 68 -0.89 -8.73 -1.00
N VAL A 69 -0.71 -8.23 0.22
CA VAL A 69 0.12 -7.05 0.53
C VAL A 69 1.20 -7.46 1.52
N GLY A 70 2.37 -6.83 1.45
CA GLY A 70 3.48 -7.15 2.35
C GLY A 70 4.78 -6.53 1.88
N ARG A 71 5.73 -6.34 2.79
CA ARG A 71 7.07 -5.79 2.49
C ARG A 71 7.84 -6.66 1.49
N ASN A 72 8.88 -6.11 0.88
CA ASN A 72 9.81 -6.91 0.08
C ASN A 72 10.44 -7.99 0.97
N GLY A 73 10.54 -9.22 0.46
CA GLY A 73 11.05 -10.35 1.22
C GLY A 73 10.07 -10.96 2.24
N SER A 74 8.81 -10.54 2.28
CA SER A 74 7.78 -11.12 3.15
C SER A 74 7.33 -12.53 2.76
N GLY A 75 7.69 -13.02 1.56
CA GLY A 75 7.33 -14.35 1.07
C GLY A 75 6.24 -14.38 -0.02
N LYS A 76 5.75 -13.22 -0.51
CA LYS A 76 4.68 -13.14 -1.53
C LYS A 76 4.97 -13.98 -2.77
N SER A 77 6.11 -13.76 -3.43
CA SER A 77 6.48 -14.50 -4.65
C SER A 77 6.66 -15.99 -4.38
N THR A 78 7.22 -16.38 -3.23
CA THR A 78 7.32 -17.78 -2.81
C THR A 78 5.93 -18.42 -2.67
N LEU A 79 4.98 -17.70 -2.07
CA LEU A 79 3.61 -18.16 -1.92
C LEU A 79 2.92 -18.32 -3.29
N LEU A 80 3.09 -17.34 -4.19
CA LEU A 80 2.53 -17.39 -5.54
C LEU A 80 3.09 -18.56 -6.35
N GLN A 81 4.40 -18.83 -6.27
CA GLN A 81 5.04 -19.97 -6.93
C GLN A 81 4.53 -21.32 -6.38
N ILE A 82 4.23 -21.40 -5.09
CA ILE A 82 3.63 -22.59 -4.48
C ILE A 82 2.21 -22.81 -4.99
N ILE A 83 1.38 -21.76 -5.03
CA ILE A 83 0.01 -21.83 -5.56
C ILE A 83 0.01 -22.15 -7.07
N ALA A 84 0.97 -21.60 -7.82
CA ALA A 84 1.13 -21.87 -9.25
C ALA A 84 1.73 -23.27 -9.55
N GLY A 85 2.18 -24.00 -8.53
CA GLY A 85 2.77 -25.33 -8.68
C GLY A 85 4.21 -25.35 -9.20
N THR A 86 4.87 -24.20 -9.34
CA THR A 86 6.29 -24.11 -9.76
C THR A 86 7.26 -24.35 -8.60
N LEU A 87 6.77 -24.29 -7.35
CA LEU A 87 7.56 -24.54 -6.16
C LEU A 87 6.83 -25.48 -5.18
N THR A 88 7.50 -26.55 -4.74
CA THR A 88 6.95 -27.44 -3.72
C THR A 88 7.13 -26.85 -2.32
N PRO A 89 6.10 -26.84 -1.45
CA PRO A 89 6.24 -26.42 -0.06
C PRO A 89 7.14 -27.39 0.74
N THR A 90 7.67 -26.95 1.88
CA THR A 90 8.41 -27.81 2.81
C THR A 90 7.44 -28.65 3.66
N SER A 91 6.32 -28.04 4.07
CA SER A 91 5.22 -28.69 4.77
C SER A 91 3.91 -27.94 4.50
N GLY A 92 2.79 -28.55 4.86
CA GLY A 92 1.43 -28.04 4.58
C GLY A 92 0.84 -28.63 3.30
N ASP A 93 -0.41 -28.24 3.02
CA ASP A 93 -1.16 -28.74 1.86
C ASP A 93 -1.72 -27.58 1.01
N VAL A 94 -1.72 -27.78 -0.31
CA VAL A 94 -2.21 -26.80 -1.30
C VAL A 94 -3.24 -27.50 -2.18
N LYS A 95 -4.47 -26.99 -2.18
CA LYS A 95 -5.56 -27.44 -3.05
C LYS A 95 -5.95 -26.32 -3.99
N VAL A 96 -5.90 -26.61 -5.29
CA VAL A 96 -6.26 -25.67 -6.35
C VAL A 96 -7.30 -26.31 -7.26
N ASN A 97 -8.46 -25.68 -7.37
CA ASN A 97 -9.62 -26.21 -8.11
C ASN A 97 -9.87 -25.39 -9.38
N GLY A 98 -9.08 -25.65 -10.42
CA GLY A 98 -9.25 -25.05 -11.75
C GLY A 98 -7.93 -24.80 -12.45
N ARG A 99 -7.98 -24.37 -13.72
CA ARG A 99 -6.78 -23.97 -14.47
C ARG A 99 -6.23 -22.63 -13.97
N VAL A 100 -4.99 -22.64 -13.49
CA VAL A 100 -4.24 -21.44 -13.07
C VAL A 100 -3.52 -20.81 -14.25
N ALA A 101 -3.73 -19.52 -14.46
CA ALA A 101 -2.85 -18.67 -15.25
C ALA A 101 -2.09 -17.73 -14.32
N ALA A 102 -0.77 -17.70 -14.39
CA ALA A 102 0.06 -16.88 -13.50
C ALA A 102 0.96 -15.93 -14.27
N LEU A 103 0.74 -14.62 -14.07
CA LEU A 103 1.54 -13.53 -14.66
C LEU A 103 2.87 -13.30 -13.92
N LEU A 104 3.43 -14.33 -13.28
CA LEU A 104 4.63 -14.25 -12.45
C LEU A 104 5.92 -14.17 -13.29
N GLU A 105 5.90 -14.78 -14.47
CA GLU A 105 7.06 -14.93 -15.34
C GLU A 105 6.71 -14.47 -16.77
N LEU A 106 6.28 -13.21 -16.92
CA LEU A 106 5.97 -12.64 -18.23
C LEU A 106 7.16 -12.77 -19.19
N GLY A 107 6.94 -13.46 -20.30
CA GLY A 107 7.95 -13.73 -21.32
C GLY A 107 8.80 -14.97 -21.05
N ALA A 108 8.59 -15.69 -19.95
CA ALA A 108 9.15 -17.02 -19.80
C ALA A 108 8.60 -17.96 -20.87
N GLY A 109 9.50 -18.70 -21.50
CA GLY A 109 9.19 -19.53 -22.66
C GLY A 109 9.28 -18.80 -24.00
N PHE A 110 9.60 -17.50 -24.04
CA PHE A 110 9.93 -16.86 -25.32
C PHE A 110 11.31 -17.32 -25.81
N ASN A 111 11.39 -17.61 -27.10
CA ASN A 111 12.63 -17.83 -27.83
C ASN A 111 13.02 -16.54 -28.55
N THR A 112 14.20 -16.01 -28.23
CA THR A 112 14.71 -14.73 -28.75
C THR A 112 14.97 -14.74 -30.25
N ASP A 113 15.22 -15.91 -30.84
CA ASP A 113 15.45 -16.05 -32.28
C ASP A 113 14.16 -16.26 -33.08
N PHE A 114 13.04 -16.52 -32.39
CA PHE A 114 11.73 -16.68 -33.02
C PHE A 114 11.06 -15.31 -33.25
N SER A 115 10.18 -15.24 -34.25
CA SER A 115 9.35 -14.05 -34.46
C SER A 115 8.40 -13.84 -33.27
N GLY A 116 7.85 -12.64 -33.12
CA GLY A 116 6.79 -12.41 -32.14
C GLY A 116 5.59 -13.34 -32.36
N ARG A 117 5.22 -13.59 -33.62
CA ARG A 117 4.14 -14.52 -33.99
C ARG A 117 4.43 -15.94 -33.51
N ASP A 118 5.62 -16.46 -33.78
CA ASP A 118 6.02 -17.81 -33.33
C ASP A 118 6.03 -17.91 -31.80
N ASN A 119 6.46 -16.84 -31.13
CA ASN A 119 6.42 -16.75 -29.68
C ASN A 119 4.99 -16.70 -29.10
N VAL A 120 4.02 -16.12 -29.81
CA VAL A 120 2.60 -16.20 -29.43
C VAL A 120 2.14 -17.66 -29.42
N TYR A 121 2.40 -18.42 -30.49
CA TYR A 121 2.00 -19.83 -30.54
C TYR A 121 2.72 -20.68 -29.50
N LEU A 122 4.03 -20.47 -29.33
CA LEU A 122 4.81 -21.19 -28.33
C LEU A 122 4.26 -20.93 -26.92
N ASN A 123 4.05 -19.68 -26.55
CA ASN A 123 3.57 -19.31 -25.23
C ASN A 123 2.11 -19.74 -24.99
N ALA A 124 1.24 -19.59 -26.00
CA ALA A 124 -0.14 -20.08 -25.93
C ALA A 124 -0.19 -21.60 -25.69
N SER A 125 0.67 -22.37 -26.37
CA SER A 125 0.74 -23.83 -26.19
C SER A 125 1.21 -24.23 -24.78
N LEU A 126 2.18 -23.49 -24.21
CA LEU A 126 2.63 -23.69 -22.83
C LEU A 126 1.54 -23.40 -21.81
N LEU A 127 0.63 -22.50 -22.14
CA LEU A 127 -0.53 -22.15 -21.32
C LEU A 127 -1.75 -23.05 -21.60
N GLY A 128 -1.57 -24.09 -22.42
CA GLY A 128 -2.58 -25.12 -22.69
C GLY A 128 -3.64 -24.71 -23.70
N LEU A 129 -3.37 -23.72 -24.56
CA LEU A 129 -4.23 -23.43 -25.71
C LEU A 129 -3.87 -24.36 -26.88
N SER A 130 -4.90 -24.87 -27.55
CA SER A 130 -4.77 -25.51 -28.86
C SER A 130 -4.38 -24.49 -29.94
N LYS A 131 -3.92 -25.00 -31.08
CA LYS A 131 -3.57 -24.13 -32.21
C LYS A 131 -4.81 -23.40 -32.73
N GLU A 132 -5.95 -24.09 -32.77
CA GLU A 132 -7.23 -23.55 -33.23
C GLU A 132 -7.74 -22.43 -32.31
N GLU A 133 -7.62 -22.59 -30.98
CA GLU A 133 -7.94 -21.53 -30.02
C GLU A 133 -6.99 -20.34 -30.13
N THR A 134 -5.71 -20.61 -30.41
CA THR A 134 -4.71 -19.56 -30.60
C THR A 134 -5.00 -18.76 -31.87
N ASP A 135 -5.32 -19.43 -32.97
CA ASP A 135 -5.69 -18.80 -34.24
C ASP A 135 -6.93 -17.90 -34.07
N ALA A 136 -7.94 -18.37 -33.33
CA ALA A 136 -9.17 -17.60 -33.06
C ALA A 136 -8.93 -16.34 -32.21
N LYS A 137 -7.88 -16.33 -31.37
CA LYS A 137 -7.53 -15.21 -30.48
C LYS A 137 -6.38 -14.36 -31.02
N LEU A 138 -5.75 -14.75 -32.13
CA LEU A 138 -4.51 -14.13 -32.61
C LEU A 138 -4.68 -12.63 -32.87
N ASP A 139 -5.72 -12.23 -33.60
CA ASP A 139 -5.97 -10.81 -33.90
C ASP A 139 -6.20 -9.98 -32.64
N ASP A 140 -6.90 -10.54 -31.64
CA ASP A 140 -7.13 -9.91 -30.35
C ASP A 140 -5.83 -9.77 -29.54
N ILE A 141 -4.92 -10.77 -29.60
CA ILE A 141 -3.59 -10.72 -28.99
C ILE A 141 -2.78 -9.59 -29.64
N LEU A 142 -2.75 -9.52 -30.97
CA LEU A 142 -1.97 -8.52 -31.71
C LEU A 142 -2.49 -7.10 -31.47
N SER A 143 -3.81 -6.93 -31.50
CA SER A 143 -4.49 -5.65 -31.20
C SER A 143 -4.26 -5.20 -29.75
N PHE A 144 -4.25 -6.13 -28.80
CA PHE A 144 -3.96 -5.82 -27.41
C PHE A 144 -2.49 -5.43 -27.20
N ALA A 145 -1.56 -6.22 -27.74
CA ALA A 145 -0.12 -5.97 -27.67
C ALA A 145 0.24 -4.61 -28.28
N ASP A 146 -0.39 -4.24 -29.40
CA ASP A 146 -0.21 -2.97 -30.11
C ASP A 146 1.29 -2.70 -30.40
N ILE A 147 1.93 -3.73 -30.96
CA ILE A 147 3.34 -3.73 -31.42
C ILE A 147 3.47 -3.60 -32.95
N GLY A 148 2.35 -3.47 -33.67
CA GLY A 148 2.31 -3.21 -35.11
C GLY A 148 3.05 -4.25 -35.97
N HIS A 149 3.80 -3.77 -36.96
CA HIS A 149 4.52 -4.59 -37.94
C HIS A 149 5.72 -5.36 -37.36
N PHE A 150 6.09 -5.12 -36.11
CA PHE A 150 7.21 -5.83 -35.48
C PHE A 150 6.89 -7.29 -35.15
N ILE A 151 5.63 -7.71 -35.24
CA ILE A 151 5.21 -9.08 -34.90
C ILE A 151 5.97 -10.18 -35.66
N ASP A 152 6.33 -9.93 -36.92
CA ASP A 152 7.03 -10.91 -37.75
C ASP A 152 8.57 -10.78 -37.64
N SER A 153 9.06 -9.82 -36.84
CA SER A 153 10.49 -9.67 -36.53
C SER A 153 10.90 -10.53 -35.33
N PRO A 154 12.17 -11.01 -35.29
CA PRO A 154 12.70 -11.74 -34.15
C PRO A 154 12.60 -10.94 -32.85
N VAL A 155 12.21 -11.61 -31.76
CA VAL A 155 11.95 -10.97 -30.47
C VAL A 155 13.20 -10.34 -29.84
N ARG A 156 14.41 -10.80 -30.18
CA ARG A 156 15.67 -10.12 -29.78
C ARG A 156 15.78 -8.66 -30.25
N ALA A 157 15.03 -8.27 -31.29
CA ALA A 157 15.00 -6.90 -31.80
C ALA A 157 13.97 -6.02 -31.07
N TYR A 158 13.18 -6.59 -30.14
CA TYR A 158 12.13 -5.86 -29.44
C TYR A 158 12.74 -5.00 -28.34
N SER A 159 12.11 -3.87 -28.06
CA SER A 159 12.33 -3.19 -26.78
C SER A 159 11.78 -4.05 -25.64
N SER A 160 12.28 -3.84 -24.42
CA SER A 160 11.75 -4.49 -23.22
C SER A 160 10.23 -4.27 -23.05
N GLY A 161 9.72 -3.09 -23.40
CA GLY A 161 8.29 -2.79 -23.38
C GLY A 161 7.48 -3.60 -24.40
N MET A 162 7.98 -3.76 -25.63
CA MET A 162 7.31 -4.59 -26.65
C MET A 162 7.26 -6.06 -26.25
N LEU A 163 8.35 -6.58 -25.69
CA LEU A 163 8.43 -7.94 -25.18
C LEU A 163 7.35 -8.20 -24.13
N VAL A 164 7.28 -7.34 -23.11
CA VAL A 164 6.32 -7.51 -22.01
C VAL A 164 4.89 -7.28 -22.48
N ARG A 165 4.64 -6.32 -23.38
CA ARG A 165 3.31 -6.11 -23.96
C ARG A 165 2.82 -7.33 -24.73
N LEU A 166 3.68 -7.98 -25.52
CA LEU A 166 3.33 -9.20 -26.22
C LEU A 166 3.09 -10.36 -25.26
N ALA A 167 3.99 -10.58 -24.29
CA ALA A 167 3.82 -11.62 -23.28
C ALA A 167 2.52 -11.45 -22.49
N PHE A 168 2.19 -10.22 -22.11
CA PHE A 168 0.96 -9.91 -21.40
C PHE A 168 -0.27 -10.09 -22.30
N ALA A 169 -0.20 -9.67 -23.56
CA ALA A 169 -1.33 -9.80 -24.49
C ALA A 169 -1.75 -11.26 -24.70
N VAL A 170 -0.79 -12.19 -24.81
CA VAL A 170 -1.09 -13.63 -24.89
C VAL A 170 -1.84 -14.09 -23.65
N GLN A 171 -1.31 -13.78 -22.46
CA GLN A 171 -1.93 -14.20 -21.20
C GLN A 171 -3.30 -13.55 -20.95
N ALA A 172 -3.46 -12.28 -21.36
CA ALA A 172 -4.71 -11.54 -21.22
C ALA A 172 -5.85 -12.14 -22.06
N GLN A 173 -5.55 -12.82 -23.17
CA GLN A 173 -6.57 -13.46 -24.00
C GLN A 173 -6.94 -14.87 -23.54
N ILE A 174 -6.29 -15.40 -22.52
CA ILE A 174 -6.69 -16.64 -21.88
C ILE A 174 -7.89 -16.35 -20.97
N ASP A 175 -8.81 -17.31 -20.92
CA ASP A 175 -9.93 -17.31 -19.99
C ASP A 175 -9.64 -18.39 -18.91
N PRO A 176 -8.94 -18.02 -17.81
CA PRO A 176 -8.63 -18.95 -16.73
C PRO A 176 -9.75 -19.00 -15.68
N GLU A 177 -9.80 -20.11 -14.93
CA GLU A 177 -10.62 -20.20 -13.72
C GLU A 177 -9.98 -19.45 -12.55
N ILE A 178 -8.64 -19.45 -12.52
CA ILE A 178 -7.82 -18.82 -11.49
C ILE A 178 -6.74 -17.98 -12.15
N LEU A 179 -6.71 -16.69 -11.87
CA LEU A 179 -5.70 -15.77 -12.37
C LEU A 179 -4.82 -15.26 -11.21
N ILE A 180 -3.52 -15.51 -11.31
CA ILE A 180 -2.52 -14.95 -10.40
C ILE A 180 -1.86 -13.78 -11.10
N VAL A 181 -1.93 -12.63 -10.45
CA VAL A 181 -1.41 -11.38 -10.96
C VAL A 181 -0.35 -10.88 -10.00
N ASP A 182 0.90 -10.84 -10.45
CA ASP A 182 1.98 -10.19 -9.72
C ASP A 182 2.08 -8.71 -10.12
N GLU A 183 2.94 -7.96 -9.45
CA GLU A 183 3.24 -6.53 -9.65
C GLU A 183 3.57 -6.14 -11.11
N ALA A 184 3.72 -7.14 -11.98
CA ALA A 184 3.91 -7.05 -13.41
C ALA A 184 2.79 -6.31 -14.18
N LEU A 185 1.62 -6.03 -13.58
CA LEU A 185 0.65 -5.11 -14.20
C LEU A 185 1.15 -3.68 -14.34
N ALA A 186 2.16 -3.29 -13.55
CA ALA A 186 2.75 -1.95 -13.63
C ALA A 186 3.61 -1.75 -14.90
N VAL A 187 3.75 -2.76 -15.76
CA VAL A 187 4.53 -2.65 -17.00
C VAL A 187 3.71 -2.02 -18.13
N GLY A 188 4.34 -1.10 -18.85
CA GLY A 188 3.73 -0.37 -19.98
C GLY A 188 3.39 1.08 -19.63
N ASP A 189 2.80 1.79 -20.59
CA ASP A 189 2.30 3.15 -20.38
C ASP A 189 0.92 3.15 -19.69
N ALA A 190 0.45 4.32 -19.27
CA ALA A 190 -0.85 4.46 -18.59
C ALA A 190 -2.03 3.94 -19.44
N LYS A 191 -1.92 4.05 -20.78
CA LYS A 191 -2.94 3.55 -21.71
C LYS A 191 -2.99 2.02 -21.70
N PHE A 192 -1.84 1.35 -21.70
CA PHE A 192 -1.74 -0.10 -21.60
C PHE A 192 -2.21 -0.61 -20.24
N GLN A 193 -1.81 0.04 -19.14
CA GLN A 193 -2.28 -0.30 -17.79
C GLN A 193 -3.81 -0.23 -17.69
N ALA A 194 -4.44 0.82 -18.25
CA ALA A 194 -5.90 0.93 -18.30
C ALA A 194 -6.56 -0.24 -19.06
N LYS A 195 -5.96 -0.69 -20.17
CA LYS A 195 -6.43 -1.91 -20.89
C LYS A 195 -6.32 -3.16 -20.00
N CYS A 196 -5.21 -3.31 -19.26
CA CYS A 196 -5.01 -4.44 -18.35
C CYS A 196 -6.08 -4.49 -17.26
N PHE A 197 -6.34 -3.37 -16.58
CA PHE A 197 -7.38 -3.31 -15.54
C PHE A 197 -8.79 -3.52 -16.10
N ALA A 198 -9.09 -3.01 -17.29
CA ALA A 198 -10.37 -3.27 -17.96
C ALA A 198 -10.56 -4.77 -18.24
N ARG A 199 -9.50 -5.48 -18.67
CA ARG A 199 -9.55 -6.93 -18.88
C ARG A 199 -9.71 -7.70 -17.57
N LEU A 200 -9.01 -7.32 -16.51
CA LEU A 200 -9.16 -7.92 -15.18
C LEU A 200 -10.59 -7.77 -14.66
N LYS A 201 -11.20 -6.59 -14.83
CA LYS A 201 -12.59 -6.36 -14.47
C LYS A 201 -13.54 -7.28 -15.23
N LYS A 202 -13.34 -7.43 -16.55
CA LYS A 202 -14.12 -8.36 -17.37
C LYS A 202 -13.99 -9.82 -16.90
N LEU A 203 -12.77 -10.27 -16.57
CA LEU A 203 -12.54 -11.63 -16.05
C LEU A 203 -13.23 -11.82 -14.69
N LYS A 204 -13.15 -10.83 -13.80
CA LYS A 204 -13.87 -10.83 -12.52
C LYS A 204 -15.38 -10.95 -12.72
N GLU A 205 -15.96 -10.17 -13.65
CA GLU A 205 -17.39 -10.22 -14.00
C GLU A 205 -17.80 -11.58 -14.60
N GLN A 206 -16.87 -12.30 -15.23
CA GLN A 206 -17.07 -13.65 -15.76
C GLN A 206 -16.92 -14.75 -14.70
N GLY A 207 -16.62 -14.40 -13.45
CA GLY A 207 -16.48 -15.35 -12.34
C GLY A 207 -15.09 -15.97 -12.20
N THR A 208 -14.07 -15.41 -12.85
CA THR A 208 -12.67 -15.81 -12.62
C THR A 208 -12.25 -15.43 -11.19
N SER A 209 -11.57 -16.35 -10.50
CA SER A 209 -11.01 -16.10 -9.17
C SER A 209 -9.64 -15.46 -9.32
N ILE A 210 -9.36 -14.35 -8.64
CA ILE A 210 -8.15 -13.57 -8.88
C ILE A 210 -7.33 -13.44 -7.59
N LEU A 211 -6.05 -13.81 -7.66
CA LEU A 211 -5.07 -13.50 -6.63
C LEU A 211 -4.20 -12.33 -7.10
N PHE A 212 -4.34 -11.19 -6.44
CA PHE A 212 -3.76 -9.93 -6.89
C PHE A 212 -2.67 -9.46 -5.92
N VAL A 213 -1.42 -9.38 -6.38
CA VAL A 213 -0.29 -8.93 -5.56
C VAL A 213 0.12 -7.54 -6.02
N SER A 214 0.10 -6.58 -5.09
CA SER A 214 0.51 -5.22 -5.38
C SER A 214 1.02 -4.52 -4.13
N HIS A 215 2.02 -3.66 -4.32
CA HIS A 215 2.44 -2.68 -3.32
C HIS A 215 1.62 -1.39 -3.36
N ALA A 216 0.84 -1.16 -4.42
CA ALA A 216 -0.03 0.00 -4.53
C ALA A 216 -1.32 -0.27 -3.74
N THR A 217 -1.40 0.34 -2.56
CA THR A 217 -2.53 0.20 -1.64
C THR A 217 -3.88 0.55 -2.27
N GLU A 218 -3.90 1.55 -3.15
CA GLU A 218 -5.08 1.97 -3.91
C GLU A 218 -5.64 0.83 -4.78
N GLN A 219 -4.77 0.08 -5.47
CA GLN A 219 -5.19 -1.01 -6.35
C GLN A 219 -5.83 -2.16 -5.56
N ILE A 220 -5.30 -2.42 -4.36
CA ILE A 220 -5.85 -3.43 -3.45
C ILE A 220 -7.26 -3.04 -3.00
N VAL A 221 -7.44 -1.79 -2.56
CA VAL A 221 -8.76 -1.28 -2.11
C VAL A 221 -9.77 -1.24 -3.26
N THR A 222 -9.34 -0.89 -4.48
CA THR A 222 -10.23 -0.68 -5.63
C THR A 222 -10.64 -1.99 -6.31
N HIS A 223 -9.75 -2.98 -6.37
CA HIS A 223 -9.95 -4.16 -7.22
C HIS A 223 -10.20 -5.47 -6.45
N CYS A 224 -9.91 -5.51 -5.15
CA CYS A 224 -10.04 -6.74 -4.35
C CYS A 224 -11.30 -6.73 -3.48
N ASP A 225 -11.88 -7.92 -3.26
CA ASP A 225 -13.01 -8.12 -2.36
C ASP A 225 -12.53 -8.39 -0.92
N SER A 226 -11.36 -9.03 -0.80
CA SER A 226 -10.64 -9.28 0.45
C SER A 226 -9.15 -9.06 0.27
N ALA A 227 -8.39 -8.99 1.35
CA ALA A 227 -6.94 -8.92 1.30
C ALA A 227 -6.28 -9.68 2.45
N LEU A 228 -5.00 -9.98 2.28
CA LEU A 228 -4.12 -10.63 3.24
C LEU A 228 -2.80 -9.87 3.35
N LEU A 229 -2.37 -9.61 4.58
CA LEU A 229 -1.07 -9.01 4.88
C LEU A 229 -0.08 -10.09 5.28
N LEU A 230 1.00 -10.20 4.51
CA LEU A 230 2.12 -11.08 4.78
C LEU A 230 3.32 -10.27 5.29
N ASP A 231 3.90 -10.67 6.40
CA ASP A 231 5.11 -10.06 6.96
C ASP A 231 6.03 -11.12 7.56
N GLY A 232 7.31 -11.08 7.19
CA GLY A 232 8.31 -12.06 7.64
C GLY A 232 7.93 -13.53 7.43
N GLY A 233 7.16 -13.84 6.37
CA GLY A 233 6.69 -15.19 6.08
C GLY A 233 5.45 -15.63 6.85
N ASN A 234 4.83 -14.77 7.66
CA ASN A 234 3.63 -15.07 8.45
C ASN A 234 2.45 -14.17 8.04
N VAL A 235 1.24 -14.71 8.14
CA VAL A 235 0.00 -13.93 7.96
C VAL A 235 -0.23 -13.06 9.19
N GLN A 236 -0.31 -11.74 9.00
CA GLN A 236 -0.55 -10.79 10.09
C GLN A 236 -2.03 -10.49 10.26
N VAL A 237 -2.73 -10.26 9.15
CA VAL A 237 -4.17 -9.99 9.12
C VAL A 237 -4.75 -10.39 7.77
N GLN A 238 -5.99 -10.86 7.78
CA GLN A 238 -6.78 -11.15 6.59
C GLN A 238 -8.19 -10.58 6.81
N GLY A 239 -8.77 -9.94 5.79
CA GLY A 239 -10.08 -9.33 5.93
C GLY A 239 -10.40 -8.35 4.81
N LYS A 240 -11.13 -7.28 5.13
CA LYS A 240 -11.47 -6.25 4.15
C LYS A 240 -10.20 -5.52 3.66
N PRO A 241 -10.12 -5.14 2.38
CA PRO A 241 -8.95 -4.48 1.82
C PRO A 241 -8.48 -3.25 2.60
N ARG A 242 -9.41 -2.38 3.04
CA ARG A 242 -9.07 -1.16 3.80
C ARG A 242 -8.39 -1.47 5.13
N ASP A 243 -8.90 -2.45 5.88
CA ASP A 243 -8.36 -2.82 7.20
C ASP A 243 -6.94 -3.39 7.07
N VAL A 244 -6.75 -4.25 6.07
CA VAL A 244 -5.45 -4.88 5.76
C VAL A 244 -4.45 -3.84 5.27
N VAL A 245 -4.86 -2.91 4.41
CA VAL A 245 -4.03 -1.80 3.93
C VAL A 245 -3.63 -0.86 5.07
N ASN A 246 -4.56 -0.52 5.97
CA ASN A 246 -4.25 0.30 7.15
C ASN A 246 -3.18 -0.40 8.01
N ARG A 247 -3.35 -1.70 8.28
CA ARG A 247 -2.36 -2.46 9.03
C ARG A 247 -1.01 -2.56 8.31
N TYR A 248 -1.03 -2.68 6.98
CA TYR A 248 0.21 -2.66 6.18
C TYR A 248 0.94 -1.33 6.30
N LEU A 249 0.21 -0.21 6.23
CA LEU A 249 0.77 1.14 6.42
C LEU A 249 1.31 1.31 7.85
N ASP A 250 0.65 0.76 8.85
CA ASP A 250 1.16 0.76 10.23
C ASP A 250 2.45 -0.04 10.35
N ILE A 251 2.59 -1.17 9.67
CA ILE A 251 3.86 -1.90 9.67
C ILE A 251 4.92 -1.07 8.94
N LEU A 252 4.62 -0.47 7.80
CA LEU A 252 5.60 0.32 7.04
C LEU A 252 6.09 1.57 7.78
N PHE A 253 5.20 2.26 8.49
CA PHE A 253 5.47 3.59 9.06
C PHE A 253 5.32 3.66 10.60
N GLY A 254 4.94 2.57 11.24
CA GLY A 254 4.87 2.43 12.70
C GLY A 254 6.13 1.76 13.25
N LYS A 255 6.55 2.20 14.44
CA LYS A 255 7.72 1.64 15.12
C LYS A 255 7.55 0.16 15.47
N PRO A 256 8.61 -0.67 15.37
CA PRO A 256 8.75 -1.87 16.19
C PRO A 256 8.76 -1.46 17.67
N GLN A 257 8.10 -2.21 18.55
CA GLN A 257 8.25 -2.02 20.00
C GLN A 257 9.74 -2.17 20.37
N ALA A 258 10.45 -1.06 20.52
CA ALA A 258 11.82 -1.06 21.00
C ALA A 258 11.81 -1.24 22.53
N GLU A 259 12.64 -2.18 22.97
CA GLU A 259 12.86 -2.60 24.33
C GLU A 259 13.21 -1.42 25.26
N LYS A 260 12.70 -1.47 26.49
CA LYS A 260 12.76 -0.42 27.52
C LYS A 260 14.15 0.15 27.86
N GLY A 261 15.25 -0.48 27.42
CA GLY A 261 16.61 -0.05 27.76
C GLY A 261 17.14 1.16 26.98
N ALA A 262 16.72 1.34 25.72
CA ALA A 262 17.26 2.42 24.87
C ALA A 262 16.70 3.82 25.21
N ARG A 263 15.65 3.89 26.03
CA ARG A 263 14.98 5.13 26.41
C ARG A 263 15.75 5.91 27.47
N GLU A 264 16.38 5.23 28.43
CA GLU A 264 17.15 5.86 29.51
C GLU A 264 18.46 6.48 29.00
N GLU A 265 19.14 5.82 28.06
CA GLU A 265 20.36 6.37 27.43
C GLU A 265 20.06 7.55 26.50
N ALA A 266 18.93 7.51 25.79
CA ALA A 266 18.49 8.61 24.93
C ALA A 266 18.01 9.83 25.73
N GLU A 267 17.28 9.62 26.83
CA GLU A 267 16.80 10.70 27.72
C GLU A 267 17.98 11.44 28.39
N ALA A 268 19.03 10.73 28.82
CA ALA A 268 20.23 11.34 29.39
C ALA A 268 21.02 12.20 28.39
N LEU A 269 21.14 11.74 27.14
CA LEU A 269 21.81 12.49 26.06
C LEU A 269 21.01 13.72 25.60
N ILE A 270 19.68 13.66 25.69
CA ILE A 270 18.79 14.79 25.39
C ILE A 270 18.89 15.84 26.50
N GLU A 271 18.99 15.44 27.77
CA GLU A 271 19.10 16.36 28.91
C GLU A 271 20.42 17.16 28.89
N GLU A 272 21.54 16.52 28.55
CA GLU A 272 22.84 17.22 28.36
C GLU A 272 22.82 18.18 27.14
N ALA A 273 22.14 17.81 26.06
CA ALA A 273 22.00 18.67 24.88
C ALA A 273 21.09 19.89 25.16
N VAL A 274 20.05 19.73 25.97
CA VAL A 274 19.13 20.81 26.39
C VAL A 274 19.84 21.86 27.24
N ILE A 275 20.74 21.45 28.15
CA ILE A 275 21.55 22.39 28.94
C ILE A 275 22.48 23.22 28.04
N GLY A 276 23.04 22.60 27.00
CA GLY A 276 23.89 23.27 26.00
C GLY A 276 23.14 24.29 25.13
N GLU A 277 21.90 23.98 24.74
CA GLU A 277 21.09 24.83 23.86
C GLU A 277 20.41 25.99 24.62
N THR A 278 20.02 25.79 25.88
CA THR A 278 19.40 26.83 26.73
C THR A 278 20.38 27.98 27.02
N ALA A 279 21.68 27.68 27.11
CA ALA A 279 22.74 28.68 27.24
C ALA A 279 22.98 29.49 25.94
N ARG A 280 22.56 28.95 24.79
CA ARG A 280 22.63 29.59 23.47
C ARG A 280 21.42 30.47 23.17
N SER A 281 20.21 30.02 23.52
CA SER A 281 18.96 30.75 23.27
C SER A 281 18.79 32.02 24.11
N ALA A 282 19.57 32.21 25.18
CA ALA A 282 19.60 33.44 25.96
C ALA A 282 20.25 34.65 25.23
N ARG A 283 20.69 34.50 23.98
CA ARG A 283 21.37 35.57 23.21
C ARG A 283 20.61 36.13 22.00
N GLU A 284 19.45 35.61 21.63
CA GLU A 284 18.70 36.11 20.49
C GLU A 284 17.18 36.14 20.76
N GLU A 285 16.74 37.09 21.60
CA GLU A 285 15.33 37.47 21.67
C GLU A 285 15.03 38.60 20.67
N GLY A 286 14.25 38.27 19.63
CA GLY A 286 13.92 39.21 18.57
C GLY A 286 12.63 38.90 17.81
N LYS A 287 11.48 39.12 18.47
CA LYS A 287 10.18 39.50 17.90
C LYS A 287 9.52 38.56 16.86
N THR A 288 8.51 37.83 17.30
CA THR A 288 7.23 37.70 16.56
C THR A 288 6.05 37.69 17.55
N THR A 289 5.06 38.54 17.29
CA THR A 289 3.87 38.72 18.12
C THR A 289 2.77 37.74 17.68
N PRO A 290 2.16 36.93 18.57
CA PRO A 290 1.03 36.07 18.20
C PRO A 290 -0.28 36.86 18.19
N ALA A 291 -1.10 36.65 17.15
CA ALA A 291 -2.50 37.05 17.12
C ALA A 291 -3.32 36.34 18.22
N SER A 292 -4.42 36.96 18.65
CA SER A 292 -5.22 36.65 19.84
C SER A 292 -5.56 35.15 20.05
N SER A 293 -4.82 34.50 20.94
CA SER A 293 -4.92 33.05 21.23
C SER A 293 -6.23 32.60 21.91
N GLY A 294 -7.05 33.52 22.42
CA GLY A 294 -8.26 33.22 23.18
C GLY A 294 -9.49 32.88 22.33
N ALA A 295 -9.64 33.49 21.14
CA ALA A 295 -10.85 33.34 20.33
C ALA A 295 -10.99 31.96 19.68
N LEU A 296 -9.88 31.42 19.14
CA LEU A 296 -9.88 30.10 18.48
C LEU A 296 -10.10 28.95 19.47
N LYS A 297 -9.58 29.06 20.70
CA LYS A 297 -9.75 28.04 21.75
C LYS A 297 -11.22 27.83 22.13
N ASN A 298 -12.04 28.88 22.06
CA ASN A 298 -13.46 28.79 22.40
C ASN A 298 -14.27 28.00 21.37
N LEU A 299 -13.79 27.88 20.12
CA LEU A 299 -14.47 27.14 19.05
C LEU A 299 -14.24 25.62 19.16
N VAL A 300 -13.20 25.21 19.88
CA VAL A 300 -12.79 23.81 20.12
C VAL A 300 -12.87 23.46 21.61
N ASN A 301 -14.08 23.56 22.17
CA ASN A 301 -14.40 23.30 23.57
C ASN A 301 -15.23 22.02 23.81
N GLY A 302 -15.37 21.15 22.80
CA GLY A 302 -16.17 19.93 22.86
C GLY A 302 -15.32 18.66 22.82
N ALA A 303 -15.97 17.52 22.59
CA ALA A 303 -15.30 16.25 22.28
C ALA A 303 -15.31 15.98 20.78
N TYR A 304 -14.22 15.42 20.27
CA TYR A 304 -14.04 15.10 18.86
C TYR A 304 -15.17 14.23 18.30
N GLU A 305 -15.56 13.19 19.04
CA GLU A 305 -16.55 12.19 18.63
C GLU A 305 -17.99 12.70 18.68
N GLU A 306 -18.23 13.85 19.33
CA GLU A 306 -19.56 14.48 19.44
C GLU A 306 -19.85 15.44 18.28
N ARG A 307 -18.86 15.71 17.42
CA ARG A 307 -19.01 16.65 16.29
C ARG A 307 -19.84 16.03 15.18
N VAL A 308 -20.72 16.84 14.56
CA VAL A 308 -21.67 16.39 13.52
C VAL A 308 -20.97 15.70 12.34
N ASN A 309 -19.83 16.24 11.92
CA ASN A 309 -19.06 15.68 10.80
C ASN A 309 -18.13 14.52 11.22
N TYR A 310 -18.17 14.06 12.47
CA TYR A 310 -17.37 12.91 12.91
C TYR A 310 -17.82 11.63 12.20
N ASN A 311 -16.85 10.87 11.69
CA ASN A 311 -17.10 9.56 11.11
C ASN A 311 -16.70 8.47 12.12
N PRO A 312 -17.66 7.68 12.65
CA PRO A 312 -17.37 6.62 13.62
C PRO A 312 -16.62 5.43 13.01
N ALA A 313 -16.54 5.33 11.69
CA ALA A 313 -15.74 4.32 10.99
C ALA A 313 -14.24 4.72 10.87
N GLU A 314 -13.77 5.63 11.73
CA GLU A 314 -12.37 6.04 11.74
C GLU A 314 -11.43 4.89 12.11
N TYR A 315 -10.20 4.94 11.61
CA TYR A 315 -9.11 4.13 12.11
C TYR A 315 -8.13 5.00 12.90
N ARG A 316 -7.95 4.70 14.19
CA ARG A 316 -7.17 5.55 15.09
C ARG A 316 -6.02 4.80 15.76
N TRP A 317 -4.81 5.34 15.70
CA TRP A 317 -3.62 4.74 16.31
C TRP A 317 -2.53 5.76 16.65
N GLY A 318 -1.53 5.34 17.44
CA GLY A 318 -0.45 6.20 17.95
C GLY A 318 -0.23 5.98 19.45
N ASP A 319 0.90 6.46 19.98
CA ASP A 319 1.29 6.27 21.38
C ASP A 319 0.52 7.14 22.39
N ARG A 320 -0.31 8.06 21.91
CA ARG A 320 -1.07 9.05 22.71
C ARG A 320 -0.21 10.03 23.50
N ALA A 321 1.06 10.22 23.18
CA ALA A 321 1.89 11.25 23.82
C ALA A 321 1.37 12.67 23.50
N ALA A 322 0.80 12.85 22.31
CA ALA A 322 0.00 14.01 21.91
C ALA A 322 -1.29 13.53 21.23
N GLU A 323 -2.40 14.22 21.47
CA GLU A 323 -3.73 13.76 21.11
C GLU A 323 -4.58 14.85 20.45
N LEU A 324 -5.32 14.49 19.39
CA LEU A 324 -6.36 15.30 18.77
C LEU A 324 -7.67 15.13 19.55
N VAL A 325 -7.97 16.09 20.42
CA VAL A 325 -9.08 16.00 21.38
C VAL A 325 -10.38 16.64 20.88
N ASP A 326 -10.29 17.53 19.89
CA ASP A 326 -11.46 18.20 19.30
C ASP A 326 -11.13 18.74 17.89
N PHE A 327 -12.16 18.98 17.08
CA PHE A 327 -12.05 19.70 15.81
C PHE A 327 -13.22 20.66 15.60
N HIS A 328 -13.00 21.68 14.78
CA HIS A 328 -14.02 22.63 14.34
C HIS A 328 -13.99 22.79 12.82
N LEU A 329 -15.18 22.85 12.21
CA LEU A 329 -15.36 23.03 10.78
C LEU A 329 -16.18 24.30 10.52
N GLN A 330 -15.71 25.19 9.66
CA GLN A 330 -16.42 26.42 9.32
C GLN A 330 -16.24 26.80 7.86
N GLN A 331 -17.32 27.20 7.19
CA GLN A 331 -17.28 27.78 5.85
C GLN A 331 -18.12 29.07 5.82
N GLY A 332 -17.45 30.23 5.75
CA GLY A 332 -18.13 31.51 5.92
C GLY A 332 -18.70 31.62 7.34
N ASP A 333 -19.99 31.91 7.47
CA ASP A 333 -20.68 32.03 8.76
C ASP A 333 -21.27 30.70 9.27
N GLU A 334 -21.23 29.63 8.45
CA GLU A 334 -21.79 28.33 8.79
C GLU A 334 -20.77 27.45 9.50
N THR A 335 -21.10 27.02 10.73
CA THR A 335 -20.32 26.05 11.51
C THR A 335 -20.86 24.65 11.29
N TYR A 336 -19.98 23.67 11.07
CA TYR A 336 -20.32 22.28 10.74
C TYR A 336 -21.31 22.17 9.58
N PRO A 337 -20.97 22.74 8.41
CA PRO A 337 -21.86 22.72 7.25
C PRO A 337 -22.21 21.29 6.85
N SER A 338 -23.49 21.06 6.59
CA SER A 338 -23.99 19.77 6.07
C SER A 338 -23.50 19.50 4.64
N GLN A 339 -23.26 20.57 3.88
CA GLN A 339 -22.61 20.53 2.58
C GLN A 339 -21.60 21.66 2.46
N VAL A 340 -20.40 21.31 1.99
CA VAL A 340 -19.32 22.26 1.72
C VAL A 340 -19.46 22.79 0.31
N ILE A 341 -19.51 24.11 0.18
CA ILE A 341 -19.65 24.81 -1.09
C ILE A 341 -18.30 24.80 -1.85
N PRO A 342 -18.27 24.33 -3.10
CA PRO A 342 -17.07 24.37 -3.94
C PRO A 342 -16.50 25.79 -4.10
N ARG A 343 -15.17 25.89 -4.26
CA ARG A 343 -14.37 27.12 -4.43
C ARG A 343 -14.40 28.11 -3.26
N LYS A 344 -15.25 27.92 -2.26
CA LYS A 344 -15.21 28.72 -1.03
C LYS A 344 -14.16 28.17 -0.07
N PRO A 345 -13.46 29.03 0.68
CA PRO A 345 -12.47 28.59 1.66
C PRO A 345 -13.18 27.88 2.83
N LEU A 346 -12.69 26.70 3.17
CA LEU A 346 -13.06 25.95 4.36
C LEU A 346 -11.98 26.16 5.42
N THR A 347 -12.42 26.40 6.66
CA THR A 347 -11.54 26.48 7.83
C THR A 347 -11.73 25.24 8.70
N LEU A 348 -10.62 24.59 9.02
CA LEU A 348 -10.52 23.46 9.94
C LEU A 348 -9.67 23.88 11.14
N LEU A 349 -10.18 23.70 12.35
CA LEU A 349 -9.40 23.83 13.57
C LEU A 349 -9.27 22.47 14.23
N PHE A 350 -8.10 22.20 14.81
CA PHE A 350 -7.85 21.01 15.61
C PHE A 350 -7.28 21.40 16.96
N LYS A 351 -7.86 20.86 18.03
CA LYS A 351 -7.30 21.00 19.36
C LYS A 351 -6.37 19.84 19.66
N VAL A 352 -5.15 20.16 20.04
CA VAL A 352 -4.12 19.21 20.44
C VAL A 352 -3.87 19.33 21.93
N ARG A 353 -3.83 18.18 22.62
CA ARG A 353 -3.39 18.06 24.01
C ARG A 353 -2.15 17.19 24.09
N PHE A 354 -1.12 17.68 24.76
CA PHE A 354 0.10 16.93 25.04
C PHE A 354 -0.06 16.23 26.39
N HIS A 355 0.07 14.90 26.41
CA HIS A 355 0.04 14.09 27.64
C HIS A 355 1.45 13.76 28.15
N GLN A 356 2.43 13.78 27.26
CA GLN A 356 3.86 13.62 27.56
C GLN A 356 4.66 14.74 26.88
N HIS A 357 5.93 14.85 27.24
CA HIS A 357 6.86 15.74 26.54
C HIS A 357 7.08 15.24 25.10
N VAL A 358 6.82 16.09 24.12
CA VAL A 358 6.98 15.79 22.69
C VAL A 358 7.85 16.86 22.05
N VAL A 359 8.99 16.45 21.50
CA VAL A 359 9.93 17.33 20.82
C VAL A 359 9.57 17.42 19.33
N ARG A 360 9.57 18.65 18.79
CA ARG A 360 9.24 18.98 17.39
C ARG A 360 7.99 18.26 16.87
N PRO A 361 6.81 18.53 17.45
CA PRO A 361 5.58 17.95 16.96
C PRO A 361 5.26 18.45 15.55
N ILE A 362 4.80 17.52 14.73
CA ILE A 362 4.42 17.68 13.32
C ILE A 362 2.93 17.40 13.23
N PHE A 363 2.18 18.38 12.75
CA PHE A 363 0.77 18.18 12.43
C PHE A 363 0.63 17.84 10.94
N GLY A 364 -0.12 16.79 10.64
CA GLY A 364 -0.43 16.37 9.27
C GLY A 364 -1.93 16.24 9.06
N PHE A 365 -2.37 16.47 7.82
CA PHE A 365 -3.72 16.11 7.40
C PHE A 365 -3.77 15.72 5.93
N ALA A 366 -4.77 14.89 5.60
CA ALA A 366 -5.05 14.44 4.26
C ALA A 366 -6.55 14.50 3.97
N ILE A 367 -6.91 14.73 2.71
CA ILE A 367 -8.26 14.60 2.18
C ILE A 367 -8.27 13.43 1.23
N LYS A 368 -9.25 12.53 1.39
CA LYS A 368 -9.42 11.35 0.56
C LYS A 368 -10.84 11.23 0.03
N THR A 369 -11.02 10.52 -1.07
CA THR A 369 -12.34 10.13 -1.56
C THR A 369 -12.94 9.03 -0.67
N LYS A 370 -14.23 8.72 -0.85
CA LYS A 370 -14.88 7.59 -0.16
C LYS A 370 -14.26 6.22 -0.46
N GLU A 371 -13.63 6.07 -1.62
CA GLU A 371 -12.86 4.88 -2.02
C GLU A 371 -11.46 4.84 -1.39
N GLY A 372 -11.04 5.90 -0.67
CA GLY A 372 -9.73 5.98 -0.01
C GLY A 372 -8.61 6.54 -0.88
N VAL A 373 -8.92 7.05 -2.08
CA VAL A 373 -7.92 7.71 -2.94
C VAL A 373 -7.50 9.02 -2.28
N THR A 374 -6.20 9.24 -2.10
CA THR A 374 -5.68 10.46 -1.50
C THR A 374 -5.70 11.60 -2.51
N VAL A 375 -6.50 12.63 -2.25
CA VAL A 375 -6.63 13.81 -3.11
C VAL A 375 -5.62 14.89 -2.72
N TYR A 376 -5.43 15.08 -1.42
CA TYR A 376 -4.47 16.04 -0.88
C TYR A 376 -3.86 15.47 0.40
N ASN A 377 -2.57 15.68 0.61
CA ASN A 377 -1.88 15.30 1.83
C ASN A 377 -0.74 16.28 2.08
N THR A 378 -0.64 16.76 3.31
CA THR A 378 0.40 17.71 3.71
C THR A 378 0.66 17.61 5.20
N ASN A 379 1.73 18.25 5.64
CA ASN A 379 2.04 18.41 7.05
C ASN A 379 2.79 19.73 7.28
N SER A 380 2.94 20.10 8.55
CA SER A 380 3.59 21.35 8.96
C SER A 380 5.05 21.44 8.51
N GLU A 381 5.78 20.33 8.42
CA GLU A 381 7.17 20.33 7.91
C GLU A 381 7.24 20.57 6.40
N TRP A 382 6.39 19.91 5.60
CA TRP A 382 6.34 20.08 4.15
C TRP A 382 5.96 21.50 3.74
N GLN A 383 5.16 22.19 4.56
CA GLN A 383 4.83 23.60 4.36
C GLN A 383 5.84 24.56 5.01
N SER A 384 6.88 24.04 5.67
CA SER A 384 7.85 24.84 6.43
C SER A 384 7.20 25.78 7.44
N VAL A 385 6.11 25.32 8.07
CA VAL A 385 5.37 26.07 9.10
C VAL A 385 5.86 25.60 10.47
N PRO A 386 6.69 26.40 11.18
CA PRO A 386 7.08 26.07 12.54
C PRO A 386 5.86 26.17 13.46
N TRP A 387 5.69 25.17 14.33
CA TRP A 387 4.58 25.15 15.29
C TRP A 387 5.07 25.47 16.70
N ILE A 388 5.74 24.51 17.33
CA ILE A 388 6.41 24.62 18.63
C ILE A 388 7.64 23.71 18.61
N ASP A 389 8.68 24.07 19.37
CA ASP A 389 9.88 23.23 19.50
C ASP A 389 9.64 22.05 20.45
N GLU A 390 8.81 22.26 21.48
CA GLU A 390 8.42 21.24 22.43
C GLU A 390 6.98 21.46 22.94
N GLY A 391 6.25 20.36 23.09
CA GLY A 391 4.97 20.31 23.79
C GLY A 391 5.14 19.64 25.15
N GLN A 392 4.82 20.35 26.23
CA GLN A 392 4.92 19.84 27.60
C GLN A 392 3.65 19.10 28.01
N ALA A 393 3.76 18.13 28.93
CA ALA A 393 2.60 17.42 29.47
C ALA A 393 1.57 18.41 30.07
N GLY A 394 0.30 18.25 29.70
CA GLY A 394 -0.81 19.15 30.06
C GLY A 394 -0.97 20.37 29.15
N GLN A 395 -0.02 20.66 28.27
CA GLN A 395 -0.12 21.77 27.33
C GLN A 395 -1.20 21.51 26.28
N GLU A 396 -1.93 22.56 25.92
CA GLU A 396 -2.91 22.53 24.83
C GLU A 396 -2.56 23.56 23.77
N SER A 397 -2.80 23.18 22.52
CA SER A 397 -2.54 24.03 21.35
C SER A 397 -3.66 23.85 20.33
N VAL A 398 -3.86 24.85 19.47
CA VAL A 398 -4.89 24.83 18.43
C VAL A 398 -4.20 25.04 17.08
N VAL A 399 -4.40 24.07 16.19
CA VAL A 399 -3.93 24.14 14.80
C VAL A 399 -5.07 24.67 13.95
N SER A 400 -4.81 25.66 13.10
CA SER A 400 -5.78 26.23 12.16
C SER A 400 -5.33 26.00 10.74
N ILE A 401 -6.24 25.53 9.89
CA ILE A 401 -6.02 25.24 8.49
C ILE A 401 -7.10 25.95 7.69
N THR A 402 -6.72 26.66 6.64
CA THR A 402 -7.64 27.23 5.66
C THR A 402 -7.29 26.68 4.29
N LEU A 403 -8.27 26.14 3.59
CA LEU A 403 -8.07 25.57 2.25
C LEU A 403 -9.23 25.96 1.30
N PRO A 404 -8.94 26.24 0.02
CA PRO A 404 -9.98 26.42 -0.97
C PRO A 404 -10.59 25.05 -1.33
N MET A 405 -11.92 24.96 -1.37
CA MET A 405 -12.61 23.72 -1.70
C MET A 405 -12.65 23.45 -3.20
N MET A 406 -11.50 23.05 -3.74
CA MET A 406 -11.29 22.77 -5.16
C MET A 406 -11.57 21.29 -5.49
N LEU A 407 -12.68 20.76 -5.00
CA LEU A 407 -13.08 19.35 -5.13
C LEU A 407 -14.38 19.23 -5.95
N PRO A 408 -14.59 18.12 -6.67
CA PRO A 408 -15.86 17.86 -7.35
C PRO A 408 -16.97 17.55 -6.34
N GLU A 409 -18.20 17.46 -6.82
CA GLU A 409 -19.31 16.95 -6.02
C GLU A 409 -19.02 15.53 -5.51
N GLY A 410 -19.30 15.29 -4.23
CA GLY A 410 -19.19 13.95 -3.65
C GLY A 410 -18.76 13.93 -2.19
N ASP A 411 -18.52 12.71 -1.70
CA ASP A 411 -18.11 12.43 -0.32
C ASP A 411 -16.60 12.32 -0.18
N PHE A 412 -16.05 13.07 0.76
CA PHE A 412 -14.64 13.09 1.11
C PHE A 412 -14.44 12.87 2.60
N PHE A 413 -13.25 12.42 2.95
CA PHE A 413 -12.87 12.16 4.33
C PHE A 413 -11.56 12.86 4.66
N VAL A 414 -11.50 13.51 5.82
CA VAL A 414 -10.28 14.09 6.37
C VAL A 414 -9.65 13.08 7.30
N SER A 415 -8.36 12.81 7.09
CA SER A 415 -7.49 12.16 8.07
C SER A 415 -6.60 13.23 8.69
N ALA A 416 -6.43 13.23 10.01
CA ALA A 416 -5.54 14.15 10.70
C ALA A 416 -4.61 13.39 11.64
N GLY A 417 -3.42 13.92 11.90
CA GLY A 417 -2.55 13.30 12.87
C GLY A 417 -1.41 14.18 13.37
N ILE A 418 -0.84 13.74 14.48
CA ILE A 418 0.32 14.34 15.12
C ILE A 418 1.42 13.28 15.16
N ALA A 419 2.63 13.67 14.78
CA ALA A 419 3.84 12.87 14.91
C ALA A 419 4.99 13.74 15.44
N SER A 420 6.12 13.14 15.73
CA SER A 420 7.41 13.82 15.90
C SER A 420 8.46 13.16 15.04
N SER A 421 9.54 13.85 14.73
CA SER A 421 10.67 13.29 13.98
C SER A 421 11.94 13.36 14.83
N SER A 422 12.64 12.24 14.96
CA SER A 422 13.93 12.19 15.65
C SER A 422 15.03 12.83 14.79
N LEU A 423 16.17 13.16 15.40
CA LEU A 423 17.35 13.66 14.68
C LEU A 423 17.90 12.66 13.64
N GLN A 424 17.55 11.39 13.77
CA GLN A 424 17.91 10.32 12.82
C GLN A 424 16.85 10.15 11.71
N GLY A 425 15.82 11.01 11.67
CA GLY A 425 14.75 10.99 10.67
C GLY A 425 13.65 9.95 10.95
N GLU A 426 13.62 9.36 12.14
CA GLU A 426 12.59 8.40 12.51
C GLU A 426 11.32 9.13 12.97
N VAL A 427 10.21 8.90 12.26
CA VAL A 427 8.93 9.52 12.58
C VAL A 427 8.17 8.69 13.60
N THR A 428 7.82 9.29 14.74
CA THR A 428 7.02 8.66 15.80
C THR A 428 5.59 9.21 15.75
N PRO A 429 4.57 8.41 15.37
CA PRO A 429 3.18 8.84 15.36
C PRO A 429 2.56 8.83 16.76
N HIS A 430 1.95 9.95 17.15
CA HIS A 430 1.36 10.11 18.49
C HIS A 430 -0.15 9.93 18.50
N ASP A 431 -0.84 10.52 17.54
CA ASP A 431 -2.27 10.27 17.31
C ASP A 431 -2.56 10.48 15.84
N ARG A 432 -2.97 9.44 15.15
CA ARG A 432 -3.46 9.47 13.77
C ARG A 432 -4.90 9.02 13.77
N ARG A 433 -5.78 9.87 13.24
CA ARG A 433 -7.21 9.63 13.06
C ARG A 433 -7.47 9.59 11.56
N TYR A 434 -7.63 8.40 11.01
CA TYR A 434 -7.86 8.19 9.59
C TYR A 434 -9.34 8.23 9.27
N ASP A 435 -9.66 8.96 8.20
CA ASP A 435 -10.99 9.13 7.64
C ASP A 435 -12.02 9.57 8.70
N SER A 436 -11.59 10.36 9.69
CA SER A 436 -12.32 10.68 10.92
C SER A 436 -13.33 11.81 10.79
N ILE A 437 -13.25 12.62 9.73
CA ILE A 437 -14.20 13.71 9.47
C ILE A 437 -14.77 13.54 8.07
N HIS A 438 -16.09 13.51 7.94
CA HIS A 438 -16.80 13.44 6.66
C HIS A 438 -17.12 14.84 6.13
N LEU A 439 -16.84 15.04 4.84
CA LEU A 439 -17.13 16.24 4.09
C LEU A 439 -17.98 15.88 2.87
N ALA A 440 -19.22 16.35 2.81
CA ALA A 440 -20.04 16.30 1.61
C ALA A 440 -19.84 17.58 0.79
N VAL A 441 -19.29 17.49 -0.42
CA VAL A 441 -19.06 18.63 -1.31
C VAL A 441 -20.24 18.77 -2.28
N GLY A 442 -20.79 19.98 -2.38
CA GLY A 442 -21.93 20.28 -3.23
C GLY A 442 -21.63 20.22 -4.74
N SER A 443 -22.69 20.32 -5.56
CA SER A 443 -22.63 20.21 -7.02
C SER A 443 -21.64 21.17 -7.70
N VAL A 444 -20.83 20.65 -8.63
CA VAL A 444 -19.98 21.43 -9.54
C VAL A 444 -20.30 21.08 -10.99
N THR A 445 -20.64 22.09 -11.81
CA THR A 445 -20.97 21.91 -13.24
C THR A 445 -19.87 22.32 -14.20
N THR A 446 -18.76 22.88 -13.69
CA THR A 446 -17.72 23.51 -14.52
C THR A 446 -16.53 22.61 -14.86
N PHE A 447 -16.39 21.45 -14.21
CA PHE A 447 -15.29 20.52 -14.47
C PHE A 447 -15.67 19.07 -14.11
N THR A 448 -14.87 18.12 -14.58
CA THR A 448 -14.91 16.69 -14.20
C THR A 448 -13.51 16.25 -13.81
N GLY A 449 -13.37 15.42 -12.76
CA GLY A 449 -12.06 14.92 -12.29
C GLY A 449 -11.99 14.86 -10.76
N LEU A 450 -10.79 14.70 -10.21
CA LEU A 450 -10.57 14.61 -8.75
C LEU A 450 -10.35 15.96 -8.05
N ALA A 451 -9.97 17.00 -8.80
CA ALA A 451 -9.75 18.34 -8.29
C ALA A 451 -9.98 19.40 -9.37
N ASP A 452 -10.44 20.58 -8.96
CA ASP A 452 -10.54 21.77 -9.80
C ASP A 452 -9.16 22.44 -9.88
N LEU A 453 -8.51 22.37 -11.04
CA LEU A 453 -7.23 23.04 -11.28
C LEU A 453 -7.37 24.53 -11.64
N ASN A 454 -8.60 25.05 -11.66
CA ASN A 454 -8.92 26.44 -11.98
C ASN A 454 -8.41 26.90 -13.35
N ALA A 455 -8.53 26.03 -14.36
CA ALA A 455 -8.07 26.31 -15.72
C ALA A 455 -8.82 27.49 -16.37
N ARG A 456 -8.11 28.29 -17.18
CA ARG A 456 -8.66 29.40 -17.97
C ARG A 456 -8.40 29.15 -19.45
N ILE A 457 -9.45 29.20 -20.28
CA ILE A 457 -9.37 29.05 -21.73
C ILE A 457 -9.64 30.41 -22.36
N ASN A 458 -8.66 30.94 -23.08
CA ASN A 458 -8.77 32.20 -23.83
C ASN A 458 -8.73 31.88 -25.32
N PHE A 459 -9.58 32.55 -26.11
CA PHE A 459 -9.56 32.47 -27.57
C PHE A 459 -9.05 33.80 -28.13
N GLU A 460 -8.05 33.73 -29.01
CA GLU A 460 -7.68 34.86 -29.87
C GLU A 460 -8.15 34.53 -31.29
N THR A 461 -9.08 35.32 -31.82
CA THR A 461 -9.51 35.26 -33.22
C THR A 461 -8.84 36.40 -33.98
N GLN A 462 -8.27 36.08 -35.15
CA GLN A 462 -7.71 37.08 -36.08
C GLN A 462 -8.78 37.98 -36.68
#